data_AF-A0A1W1C732-F1
#
_entry.id   AF-A0A1W1C732-F1
#
_cell.length_a   1.000
_cell.length_b   1.000
_cell.length_c   1.000
_cell.angle_alpha   90.00
_cell.angle_beta   90.00
_cell.angle_gamma   90.00
#
_symmetry.space_group_name_H-M   'P 1'
#
loop_
_entity.id
_entity.type
_entity.pdbx_description
1 polymer ?
#
loop_
_entity_poly.entity_id
_entity_poly.type
_entity_poly.pdbx_seq_one_letter_code
_entity_poly.pdbx_strand_id
1 'polypeptide(L)' 'MYAVNPNLTPKQVKEILIATASKVGIDNDASYNDSGFDEKRAYGKINAGRAVVEAKKLVED' A
#
# COMPACT_ATOMS: atom_id res chain seq x y z
N MET A 1 0.05 10.52 -4.02
CA MET A 1 1.49 10.29 -3.71
C MET A 1 2.36 11.25 -4.48
N TYR A 2 2.39 11.22 -5.81
CA TYR A 2 3.24 12.13 -6.62
C TYR A 2 3.04 13.64 -6.36
N ALA A 3 1.84 14.06 -5.99
CA ALA A 3 1.58 15.45 -5.60
C ALA A 3 2.36 15.91 -4.35
N VAL A 4 2.68 14.99 -3.42
CA VAL A 4 3.44 15.31 -2.19
C VAL A 4 4.91 14.88 -2.29
N ASN A 5 5.23 13.97 -3.20
CA ASN A 5 6.60 13.53 -3.48
C ASN A 5 6.72 13.17 -4.97
N PRO A 6 7.12 14.11 -5.84
CA PRO A 6 7.18 13.89 -7.28
C PRO A 6 8.32 12.95 -7.70
N ASN A 7 9.31 12.71 -6.83
CA ASN A 7 10.51 11.93 -7.14
C ASN A 7 10.37 10.43 -6.84
N LEU A 8 9.18 9.97 -6.44
CA LEU A 8 8.96 8.55 -6.13
C LEU A 8 9.25 7.65 -7.33
N THR A 9 10.15 6.70 -7.13
CA THR A 9 10.39 5.65 -8.10
C THR A 9 9.21 4.68 -8.17
N PRO A 10 9.01 3.95 -9.29
CA PRO A 10 7.99 2.90 -9.38
C PRO A 10 8.11 1.84 -8.28
N LYS A 11 9.34 1.54 -7.83
CA LYS A 11 9.61 0.63 -6.72
C LYS A 11 9.02 1.16 -5.41
N GLN A 12 9.31 2.42 -5.07
CA GLN A 12 8.78 3.06 -3.85
C GLN A 12 7.25 3.16 -3.90
N VAL A 13 6.66 3.48 -5.06
CA VAL A 13 5.20 3.48 -5.24
C VAL A 13 4.62 2.11 -4.91
N LYS A 14 5.20 1.03 -5.46
CA LYS A 14 4.76 -0.33 -5.17
C LYS A 14 4.86 -0.65 -3.67
N GLU A 15 5.99 -0.34 -3.05
CA GLU A 15 6.23 -0.61 -1.63
C GLU A 15 5.25 0.14 -0.72
N ILE A 16 4.99 1.42 -0.97
CA ILE A 16 4.02 2.22 -0.21
C ILE A 16 2.61 1.64 -0.35
N LEU A 17 2.19 1.29 -1.58
CA LEU A 17 0.86 0.72 -1.80
C LEU A 17 0.69 -0.62 -1.09
N ILE A 18 1.72 -1.47 -1.09
CA ILE A 18 1.73 -2.73 -0.35
C ILE A 18 1.61 -2.48 1.16
N ALA A 19 2.44 -1.61 1.71
CA ALA A 19 2.54 -1.35 3.15
C ALA A 19 1.29 -0.67 3.74
N THR A 20 0.57 0.11 2.92
CA THR A 20 -0.57 0.91 3.38
C THR A 20 -1.93 0.30 3.04
N ALA A 21 -1.97 -0.76 2.22
CA ALA A 21 -3.20 -1.44 1.86
C ALA A 21 -3.96 -1.94 3.09
N SER A 22 -5.28 -1.79 3.07
CA SER A 22 -6.17 -2.29 4.12
C SER A 22 -6.64 -3.70 3.74
N LYS A 23 -6.47 -4.65 4.65
CA LYS A 23 -6.96 -6.02 4.47
C LYS A 23 -8.49 -6.00 4.43
N VAL A 24 -9.07 -6.71 3.47
CA VAL A 24 -10.52 -6.73 3.24
C VAL A 24 -10.97 -8.15 2.90
N GLY A 25 -12.25 -8.44 3.13
CA GLY A 25 -12.82 -9.75 2.83
C GLY A 25 -12.43 -10.85 3.81
N ILE A 26 -11.97 -10.49 5.01
CA ILE A 26 -11.67 -11.47 6.09
C ILE A 26 -12.92 -12.32 6.39
N ASP A 27 -14.10 -11.70 6.39
CA ASP A 27 -15.39 -12.40 6.55
C ASP A 27 -15.92 -13.05 5.26
N ASN A 28 -15.12 -13.05 4.18
CA ASN A 28 -15.50 -13.56 2.86
C ASN A 28 -14.30 -14.24 2.16
N ASP A 29 -13.74 -15.24 2.82
CA ASP A 29 -12.68 -16.12 2.30
C ASP A 29 -11.39 -15.41 1.86
N ALA A 30 -11.01 -14.30 2.49
CA ALA A 30 -9.66 -13.77 2.33
C ALA A 30 -8.66 -14.59 3.16
N SER A 31 -7.57 -15.01 2.53
CA SER A 31 -6.49 -15.76 3.15
C SER A 31 -5.15 -15.08 2.82
N TYR A 32 -4.83 -14.04 3.57
CA TYR A 32 -3.54 -13.36 3.45
C TYR A 32 -2.44 -14.22 4.07
N ASN A 33 -1.41 -14.55 3.28
CA ASN A 33 -0.22 -15.25 3.76
C ASN A 33 0.69 -14.37 4.65
N ASP A 34 1.83 -14.90 5.09
CA ASP A 34 2.79 -14.18 5.95
C ASP A 34 3.36 -12.89 5.31
N SER A 35 3.40 -12.85 3.98
CA SER A 35 3.78 -11.64 3.21
C SER A 35 2.61 -10.65 3.06
N GLY A 36 1.45 -10.95 3.63
CA GLY A 36 0.23 -10.17 3.53
C GLY A 36 -0.44 -10.24 2.16
N PHE A 37 -0.25 -11.31 1.39
CA PHE A 37 -0.83 -11.48 0.05
C PHE A 37 -1.96 -12.52 0.04
N ASP A 38 -3.10 -12.14 -0.55
CA ASP A 38 -4.25 -12.98 -0.88
C ASP A 38 -4.36 -13.07 -2.41
N GLU A 39 -4.65 -14.24 -2.97
CA GLU A 39 -4.67 -14.43 -4.44
C GLU A 39 -5.70 -13.54 -5.16
N LYS A 40 -6.87 -13.32 -4.53
CA LYS A 40 -7.97 -12.55 -5.13
C LYS A 40 -7.83 -11.04 -4.88
N ARG A 41 -7.19 -10.65 -3.78
CA ARG A 41 -7.17 -9.26 -3.28
C ARG A 41 -5.77 -8.66 -3.22
N ALA A 42 -4.76 -9.41 -3.64
CA ALA A 42 -3.35 -9.08 -3.53
C ALA A 42 -3.02 -8.61 -2.10
N TYR A 43 -2.56 -7.37 -1.94
CA TYR A 43 -2.20 -6.81 -0.63
C TYR A 43 -3.37 -6.15 0.11
N GLY A 44 -4.55 -6.08 -0.51
CA GLY A 44 -5.76 -5.47 0.04
C GLY A 44 -6.23 -4.24 -0.73
N LYS A 45 -7.19 -3.52 -0.15
CA LYS A 45 -7.75 -2.30 -0.72
C LYS A 45 -6.77 -1.14 -0.58
N ILE A 46 -6.56 -0.37 -1.65
CA ILE A 46 -5.74 0.84 -1.63
C ILE A 46 -6.26 1.80 -0.56
N ASN A 47 -5.37 2.23 0.34
CA ASN A 47 -5.63 3.31 1.29
C ASN A 47 -4.86 4.56 0.85
N ALA A 48 -5.50 5.39 0.02
CA ALA A 48 -4.86 6.57 -0.56
C ALA A 48 -4.40 7.59 0.50
N GLY A 49 -5.13 7.74 1.61
CA GLY A 49 -4.75 8.63 2.70
C GLY A 49 -3.44 8.20 3.36
N ARG A 50 -3.35 6.93 3.79
CA ARG A 50 -2.12 6.37 4.36
C ARG A 50 -0.96 6.39 3.35
N ALA A 51 -1.22 6.06 2.09
CA ALA A 51 -0.22 6.10 1.03
C ALA A 51 0.36 7.52 0.80
N VAL A 52 -0.48 8.56 0.85
CA VAL A 52 -0.01 9.96 0.75
C VAL A 52 0.82 10.35 1.97
N VAL A 53 0.43 9.92 3.18
CA VAL A 53 1.21 10.17 4.40
C VAL A 53 2.60 9.53 4.30
N GLU A 54 2.70 8.26 3.87
CA GLU A 54 4.01 7.60 3.72
C GLU A 54 4.85 8.21 2.58
N ALA A 55 4.23 8.58 1.47
CA ALA A 55 4.91 9.27 0.38
C ALA A 55 5.56 10.59 0.83
N LYS A 56 4.89 11.33 1.73
CA LYS A 56 5.39 12.60 2.26
C LYS A 56 6.62 12.40 3.15
N LYS A 57 6.65 11.35 3.98
CA LYS A 57 7.79 11.08 4.89
C LYS A 57 9.11 10.87 4.13
N LEU A 58 9.08 10.19 2.99
CA LEU A 58 10.26 9.97 2.15
C LEU A 58 10.83 11.23 1.46
N VAL A 59 10.22 12.41 1.67
CA VAL A 59 10.79 13.71 1.27
C VAL A 59 11.59 14.35 2.41
N GLU A 60 11.26 13.99 3.65
CA GLU A 60 11.80 14.59 4.87
C GLU A 60 13.07 13.86 5.39
N ASP A 61 13.40 12.71 4.79
CA ASP A 61 14.61 11.90 5.04
C ASP A 61 15.74 12.24 4.05
#